data_AF-A0A2D0KRS2-F1
#
_entry.id   AF-A0A2D0KRS2-F1
#
_cell.length_a   1.000
_cell.length_b   1.000
_cell.length_c   1.000
_cell.angle_alpha   90.00
_cell.angle_beta   90.00
_cell.angle_gamma   90.00
#
_symmetry.space_group_name_H-M   'P 1'
#
loop_
_entity.id
_entity.type
_entity.pdbx_description
1 polymer ?
#
loop_
_entity_poly.entity_id
_entity_poly.type
_entity_poly.pdbx_seq_one_letter_code
_entity_poly.pdbx_strand_id
1 'polypeptide(L)'
;MIVLISCTYSFWTYFYLSLNIAKNSEGFTYSSHCIEKIIVYIIVVIIFYKTKYDKGEKMDNYSLDDDIYVPSMYWKFDNPFLIFPLGHKGEVFTKVTTTLKDKNGTSLPNKKLFIISDSYKFPDGIIIYYSNHKDVIEIEKHNGIDGFYIESDDNGEILFFINVVKPQNLILILSSSFATSDSFYQQNALFITNQIITNYPDDFPLPDIINLHGRNIYSTGDGKFSFNIDIMKNTDIGKLCYILFFVDGRYTKKYIFFDKDQINGKFVLPSGIFVNNSLQNFTYIIFDEENGKPYPHKSPPLKINYTRTPNGPWPDVSRVYNPCVVTNSNGDVVEGNTITYQDINTDPNSSVGLFMKIVGTADTDKNPSLPPMGATVIGNVYITAANGNFNWTGTAELMIKPGGINWTTINIPRDFLENIQSFPNGPAKIYFDYQVGSDSDLYITYGQIWSGFIDTMKK
;
A
#
# COMPACT_ATOMS: atom_id res chain seq x y z
N MET A 1 -28.20 5.47 -14.36
CA MET A 1 -27.49 6.76 -14.62
C MET A 1 -26.05 6.76 -14.13
N ILE A 2 -25.69 5.97 -13.11
CA ILE A 2 -24.30 5.88 -12.59
C ILE A 2 -23.43 4.83 -13.33
N VAL A 3 -24.04 3.80 -13.95
CA VAL A 3 -23.35 2.90 -14.90
C VAL A 3 -22.84 3.64 -16.15
N LEU A 4 -23.45 4.78 -16.49
CA LEU A 4 -22.93 5.68 -17.52
C LEU A 4 -21.60 6.31 -17.09
N ILE A 5 -21.31 6.51 -15.80
CA ILE A 5 -20.12 7.23 -15.34
C ILE A 5 -18.88 6.32 -15.34
N SER A 6 -18.99 5.04 -14.93
CA SER A 6 -17.84 4.12 -14.90
C SER A 6 -17.36 3.70 -16.30
N CYS A 7 -18.30 3.35 -17.20
CA CYS A 7 -17.97 3.04 -18.60
C CYS A 7 -17.55 4.29 -19.39
N THR A 8 -18.09 5.48 -19.07
CA THR A 8 -17.59 6.73 -19.67
C THR A 8 -16.26 7.15 -19.08
N TYR A 9 -15.92 6.85 -17.82
CA TYR A 9 -14.61 7.19 -17.28
C TYR A 9 -13.53 6.40 -18.02
N SER A 10 -13.64 5.07 -18.12
CA SER A 10 -12.68 4.26 -18.88
C SER A 10 -12.63 4.62 -20.37
N PHE A 11 -13.77 4.97 -20.98
CA PHE A 11 -13.84 5.49 -22.35
C PHE A 11 -13.18 6.87 -22.49
N TRP A 12 -13.42 7.80 -21.57
CA TRP A 12 -12.80 9.13 -21.58
C TRP A 12 -11.31 9.02 -21.27
N THR A 13 -10.84 8.17 -20.37
CA THR A 13 -9.40 7.98 -20.12
C THR A 13 -8.71 7.42 -21.36
N TYR A 14 -9.28 6.39 -22.01
CA TYR A 14 -8.74 5.87 -23.28
C TYR A 14 -8.84 6.88 -24.43
N PHE A 15 -9.93 7.63 -24.53
CA PHE A 15 -10.15 8.64 -25.58
C PHE A 15 -9.26 9.87 -25.38
N TYR A 16 -9.05 10.33 -24.15
CA TYR A 16 -8.15 11.45 -23.79
C TYR A 16 -6.69 11.05 -23.93
N LEU A 17 -6.32 9.81 -23.59
CA LEU A 17 -4.98 9.27 -23.83
C LEU A 17 -4.72 9.17 -25.35
N SER A 18 -5.70 8.70 -26.13
CA SER A 18 -5.64 8.63 -27.59
C SER A 18 -5.60 10.01 -28.26
N LEU A 19 -6.31 11.01 -27.72
CA LEU A 19 -6.29 12.41 -28.18
C LEU A 19 -4.99 13.13 -27.81
N ASN A 20 -4.40 12.86 -26.65
CA ASN A 20 -3.10 13.42 -26.26
C ASN A 20 -1.94 12.79 -27.05
N ILE A 21 -2.05 11.51 -27.41
CA ILE A 21 -1.13 10.87 -28.36
C ILE A 21 -1.27 11.53 -29.74
N ALA A 22 -2.50 11.75 -30.22
CA ALA A 22 -2.76 12.40 -31.52
C ALA A 22 -2.34 13.89 -31.57
N LYS A 23 -2.40 14.62 -30.44
CA LYS A 23 -1.94 16.03 -30.37
C LYS A 23 -0.42 16.17 -30.35
N ASN A 24 0.30 15.13 -29.92
CA ASN A 24 1.75 15.17 -29.76
C ASN A 24 2.50 14.39 -30.85
N SER A 25 1.79 13.71 -31.76
CA SER A 25 2.38 13.05 -32.92
C SER A 25 1.84 13.66 -34.21
N GLU A 26 2.66 14.47 -34.89
CA GLU A 26 2.39 14.79 -36.29
C GLU A 26 2.47 13.49 -37.11
N GLY A 27 1.33 13.01 -37.62
CA GLY A 27 1.31 12.03 -38.71
C GLY A 27 0.68 10.65 -38.47
N PHE A 28 -0.32 10.46 -37.59
CA PHE A 28 -1.05 9.19 -37.48
C PHE A 28 -2.39 9.17 -38.25
N THR A 29 -2.51 8.29 -39.25
CA THR A 29 -3.77 7.84 -39.86
C THR A 29 -4.28 6.60 -39.13
N TYR A 30 -5.50 6.64 -38.58
CA TYR A 30 -6.11 5.45 -37.97
C TYR A 30 -6.41 4.38 -39.03
N SER A 31 -6.08 3.12 -38.74
CA SER A 31 -6.52 2.00 -39.58
C SER A 31 -8.04 1.82 -39.45
N SER A 32 -8.72 1.55 -40.58
CA SER A 32 -10.17 1.31 -40.64
C SER A 32 -10.66 0.24 -39.65
N HIS A 33 -9.77 -0.69 -39.27
CA HIS A 33 -10.05 -1.78 -38.34
C HIS A 33 -10.31 -1.32 -36.89
N CYS A 34 -9.73 -0.21 -36.44
CA CYS A 34 -10.02 0.34 -35.11
C CYS A 34 -11.42 0.94 -35.03
N ILE A 35 -11.86 1.60 -36.10
CA ILE A 35 -13.19 2.23 -36.17
C ILE A 35 -14.28 1.16 -36.23
N GLU A 36 -14.06 0.08 -36.99
CA GLU A 36 -14.98 -1.05 -37.06
C GLU A 36 -15.20 -1.72 -35.69
N LYS A 37 -14.14 -1.92 -34.90
CA LYS A 37 -14.25 -2.52 -33.56
C LYS A 37 -15.04 -1.64 -32.59
N ILE A 38 -14.87 -0.31 -32.65
CA ILE A 38 -15.62 0.64 -31.83
C ILE A 38 -17.11 0.63 -32.22
N ILE A 39 -17.42 0.60 -33.52
CA ILE A 39 -18.81 0.55 -34.01
C ILE A 39 -19.49 -0.76 -33.60
N VAL A 40 -18.81 -1.90 -33.74
CA VAL A 40 -19.35 -3.21 -33.33
C VAL A 40 -19.64 -3.23 -31.83
N TYR A 41 -18.75 -2.67 -31.00
CA TYR A 41 -18.96 -2.61 -29.55
C TYR A 41 -20.17 -1.73 -29.19
N ILE A 42 -20.32 -0.57 -29.82
CA ILE A 42 -21.50 0.31 -29.63
C ILE A 42 -22.80 -0.40 -30.02
N ILE A 43 -22.81 -1.14 -31.14
CA ILE A 43 -23.98 -1.88 -31.60
C ILE A 43 -24.34 -3.01 -30.63
N VAL A 44 -23.36 -3.76 -30.12
CA VAL A 44 -23.58 -4.84 -29.15
C VAL A 44 -24.18 -4.29 -27.85
N VAL A 45 -23.65 -3.16 -27.37
CA VAL A 45 -24.18 -2.47 -26.17
C VAL A 45 -25.63 -2.03 -26.41
N ILE A 46 -25.95 -1.41 -27.54
CA ILE A 46 -27.31 -0.97 -27.87
C ILE A 46 -28.28 -2.16 -27.96
N ILE A 47 -27.89 -3.25 -28.61
CA ILE A 47 -28.73 -4.46 -28.74
C ILE A 47 -29.00 -5.08 -27.37
N PHE A 48 -27.98 -5.19 -26.51
CA PHE A 48 -28.10 -5.74 -25.17
C PHE A 48 -29.05 -4.92 -24.28
N TYR A 49 -28.98 -3.59 -24.35
CA TYR A 49 -29.88 -2.71 -23.62
C TYR A 49 -31.32 -2.77 -24.15
N LYS A 50 -31.50 -2.83 -25.47
CA LYS A 50 -32.83 -2.96 -26.09
C LYS A 50 -33.50 -4.28 -25.68
N THR A 51 -32.74 -5.38 -25.64
CA THR A 51 -33.29 -6.69 -25.21
C THR A 51 -33.68 -6.74 -23.74
N LYS A 52 -32.96 -6.06 -22.85
CA LYS A 52 -33.36 -5.94 -21.43
C LYS A 52 -34.60 -5.06 -21.25
N TYR A 53 -34.67 -3.93 -21.97
CA TYR A 53 -35.82 -3.03 -21.91
C TYR A 53 -37.11 -3.68 -22.43
N ASP A 54 -37.03 -4.39 -23.54
CA ASP A 54 -38.18 -5.07 -24.16
C ASP A 54 -38.70 -6.26 -23.33
N LYS A 55 -37.90 -6.80 -22.41
CA LYS A 55 -38.28 -7.90 -21.51
C LYS A 55 -39.00 -7.46 -20.22
N GLY A 56 -39.16 -6.16 -19.97
CA GLY A 56 -39.86 -5.66 -18.79
C GLY A 56 -39.21 -6.03 -17.46
N GLU A 57 -37.94 -6.41 -17.46
CA GLU A 57 -37.16 -6.61 -16.24
C GLU A 57 -37.02 -5.25 -15.53
N LYS A 58 -37.74 -5.08 -14.42
CA LYS A 58 -37.57 -3.89 -13.56
C LYS A 58 -36.11 -3.83 -13.14
N MET A 59 -35.42 -2.75 -13.50
CA MET A 59 -34.16 -2.39 -12.86
C MET A 59 -34.48 -2.07 -11.41
N ASP A 60 -34.24 -3.02 -10.52
CA ASP A 60 -34.08 -2.72 -9.11
C ASP A 60 -32.95 -1.69 -9.00
N ASN A 61 -33.22 -0.56 -8.35
CA ASN A 61 -32.22 0.46 -8.03
C ASN A 61 -31.24 -0.14 -7.02
N TYR A 62 -30.21 -0.82 -7.50
CA TYR A 62 -29.10 -1.30 -6.67
C TYR A 62 -28.19 -0.12 -6.31
N SER A 63 -28.50 0.50 -5.16
CA SER A 63 -27.68 1.50 -4.47
C SER A 63 -26.95 0.81 -3.31
N LEU A 64 -25.90 0.05 -3.60
CA LEU A 64 -25.10 -0.66 -2.57
C LEU A 64 -23.59 -0.49 -2.71
N ASP A 65 -23.07 0.10 -3.80
CA ASP A 65 -21.63 0.22 -4.05
C ASP A 65 -21.03 1.61 -3.69
N ASP A 66 -21.84 2.64 -3.44
CA ASP A 66 -21.35 4.03 -3.22
C ASP A 66 -20.82 4.31 -1.80
N ASP A 67 -20.82 3.31 -0.91
CA ASP A 67 -20.46 3.46 0.51
C ASP A 67 -19.23 2.68 0.96
N ILE A 68 -18.53 1.92 0.10
CA ILE A 68 -17.34 1.15 0.52
C ILE A 68 -16.05 1.96 0.38
N TYR A 69 -15.19 1.89 1.41
CA TYR A 69 -13.82 2.39 1.30
C TYR A 69 -12.99 1.40 0.49
N VAL A 70 -12.81 1.65 -0.82
CA VAL A 70 -12.12 0.73 -1.76
C VAL A 70 -10.78 0.19 -1.23
N PRO A 71 -9.90 0.97 -0.58
CA PRO A 71 -8.65 0.43 -0.03
C PRO A 71 -8.84 -0.63 1.07
N SER A 72 -10.00 -0.68 1.74
CA SER A 72 -10.35 -1.77 2.68
C SER A 72 -10.58 -3.12 1.98
N MET A 73 -10.73 -3.14 0.66
CA MET A 73 -10.84 -4.36 -0.13
C MET A 73 -9.47 -4.95 -0.48
N TYR A 74 -8.34 -4.31 -0.14
CA TYR A 74 -6.99 -4.81 -0.46
C TYR A 74 -6.50 -5.87 0.54
N TRP A 75 -6.22 -7.07 0.03
CA TRP A 75 -5.71 -8.24 0.72
C TRP A 75 -4.27 -8.01 1.15
N LYS A 76 -4.03 -8.26 2.44
CA LYS A 76 -2.72 -8.27 3.05
C LYS A 76 -2.27 -9.73 3.16
N PHE A 77 -1.19 -10.06 2.47
CA PHE A 77 -0.51 -11.34 2.62
C PHE A 77 0.55 -11.23 3.71
N ASP A 78 0.52 -12.13 4.69
CA ASP A 78 1.58 -12.21 5.71
C ASP A 78 2.93 -12.56 5.06
N ASN A 79 2.92 -13.47 4.09
CA ASN A 79 4.06 -13.78 3.24
C ASN A 79 3.66 -13.84 1.75
N PRO A 80 3.81 -12.72 0.99
CA PRO A 80 3.48 -12.66 -0.44
C PRO A 80 4.49 -13.38 -1.36
N PHE A 81 5.45 -14.14 -0.81
CA PHE A 81 6.39 -14.94 -1.58
C PHE A 81 6.62 -16.31 -0.94
N LEU A 82 6.17 -17.37 -1.62
CA LEU A 82 6.20 -18.74 -1.13
C LEU A 82 7.15 -19.60 -1.98
N ILE A 83 7.96 -20.41 -1.31
CA ILE A 83 8.85 -21.39 -1.96
C ILE A 83 8.39 -22.79 -1.57
N PHE A 84 7.94 -23.59 -2.54
CA PHE A 84 7.57 -25.00 -2.36
C PHE A 84 8.46 -25.88 -3.26
N PRO A 85 9.68 -26.24 -2.83
CA PRO A 85 10.59 -27.01 -3.66
C PRO A 85 10.15 -28.47 -3.80
N LEU A 86 10.64 -29.13 -4.86
CA LEU A 86 10.46 -30.58 -5.02
C LEU A 86 11.00 -31.33 -3.79
N GLY A 87 10.18 -32.24 -3.24
CA GLY A 87 10.53 -33.03 -2.06
C GLY A 87 10.37 -32.32 -0.72
N HIS A 88 9.81 -31.10 -0.68
CA HIS A 88 9.48 -30.42 0.57
C HIS A 88 8.49 -31.25 1.41
N LYS A 89 8.77 -31.38 2.72
CA LYS A 89 7.94 -32.08 3.70
C LYS A 89 7.50 -31.10 4.77
N GLY A 90 6.58 -30.21 4.40
CA GLY A 90 6.09 -29.16 5.27
C GLY A 90 4.92 -28.44 4.63
N GLU A 91 4.14 -27.76 5.46
CA GLU A 91 3.09 -26.88 4.98
C GLU A 91 3.71 -25.55 4.55
N VAL A 92 3.42 -25.13 3.33
CA VAL A 92 3.78 -23.80 2.84
C VAL A 92 2.49 -23.06 2.63
N PHE A 93 2.31 -21.99 3.39
CA PHE A 93 1.08 -21.20 3.36
C PHE A 93 1.36 -19.74 3.60
N THR A 94 0.37 -18.91 3.28
CA THR A 94 0.29 -17.54 3.76
C THR A 94 -1.09 -17.28 4.34
N LYS A 95 -1.12 -16.52 5.43
CA LYS A 95 -2.34 -15.89 5.92
C LYS A 95 -2.69 -14.72 4.99
N VAL A 96 -3.99 -14.54 4.75
CA VAL A 96 -4.53 -13.42 4.00
C VAL A 96 -5.56 -12.73 4.87
N THR A 97 -5.44 -11.41 5.01
CA THR A 97 -6.36 -10.61 5.82
C THR A 97 -6.81 -9.33 5.12
N THR A 98 -8.00 -8.88 5.47
CA THR A 98 -8.40 -7.48 5.32
C THR A 98 -9.46 -7.13 6.37
N THR A 99 -9.79 -5.85 6.50
CA THR A 99 -10.90 -5.37 7.33
C THR A 99 -11.77 -4.48 6.47
N LEU A 100 -12.99 -4.92 6.17
CA LEU A 100 -13.94 -4.18 5.34
C LEU A 100 -14.47 -2.96 6.06
N LYS A 101 -14.46 -1.82 5.37
CA LYS A 101 -14.94 -0.55 5.93
C LYS A 101 -15.80 0.20 4.92
N ASP A 102 -16.76 0.93 5.45
CA ASP A 102 -17.46 1.95 4.67
C ASP A 102 -16.54 3.18 4.45
N LYS A 103 -16.96 4.12 3.61
CA LYS A 103 -16.25 5.40 3.35
C LYS A 103 -16.08 6.27 4.61
N ASN A 104 -16.85 5.98 5.65
CA ASN A 104 -16.80 6.65 6.95
C ASN A 104 -15.82 5.95 7.91
N GLY A 105 -15.13 4.91 7.47
CA GLY A 105 -14.22 4.12 8.29
C GLY A 105 -14.90 3.18 9.28
N THR A 106 -16.23 3.04 9.21
CA THR A 106 -16.99 2.11 10.03
C THR A 106 -16.77 0.69 9.48
N SER A 107 -16.46 -0.25 10.37
CA SER A 107 -16.29 -1.66 9.97
C SER A 107 -17.61 -2.24 9.45
N LEU A 108 -17.53 -3.07 8.42
CA LEU A 108 -18.67 -3.67 7.75
C LEU A 108 -18.77 -5.17 8.10
N PRO A 109 -19.54 -5.55 9.14
CA PRO A 109 -19.67 -6.95 9.53
C PRO A 109 -20.60 -7.75 8.62
N ASN A 110 -20.44 -9.07 8.62
CA ASN A 110 -21.32 -10.04 7.94
C ASN A 110 -21.55 -9.72 6.46
N LYS A 111 -20.51 -9.25 5.78
CA LYS A 111 -20.51 -8.96 4.34
C LYS A 111 -19.89 -10.11 3.58
N LYS A 112 -20.67 -10.69 2.68
CA LYS A 112 -20.24 -11.78 1.80
C LYS A 112 -19.57 -11.24 0.53
N LEU A 113 -18.32 -11.64 0.33
CA LEU A 113 -17.52 -11.35 -0.86
C LEU A 113 -17.35 -12.61 -1.71
N PHE A 114 -17.26 -12.40 -3.02
CA PHE A 114 -16.82 -13.41 -3.97
C PHE A 114 -15.38 -13.08 -4.41
N ILE A 115 -14.49 -14.04 -4.25
CA ILE A 115 -13.05 -13.90 -4.54
C ILE A 115 -12.70 -14.77 -5.74
N ILE A 116 -12.00 -14.17 -6.69
CA ILE A 116 -11.54 -14.82 -7.93
C ILE A 116 -10.03 -14.67 -8.08
N SER A 117 -9.42 -15.55 -8.87
CA SER A 117 -8.10 -15.30 -9.47
C SER A 117 -8.26 -14.47 -10.75
N ASP A 118 -7.26 -13.65 -11.05
CA ASP A 118 -7.04 -12.98 -12.33
C ASP A 118 -7.17 -13.88 -13.57
N SER A 119 -6.83 -15.16 -13.48
CA SER A 119 -6.98 -16.12 -14.58
C SER A 119 -8.43 -16.65 -14.76
N TYR A 120 -9.37 -16.19 -13.91
CA TYR A 120 -10.76 -16.68 -13.81
C TYR A 120 -10.91 -18.18 -13.52
N LYS A 121 -9.80 -18.85 -13.23
CA LYS A 121 -9.70 -20.25 -12.82
C LYS A 121 -8.81 -20.34 -11.61
N PHE A 122 -9.23 -21.06 -10.58
CA PHE A 122 -8.34 -21.28 -9.44
C PHE A 122 -7.26 -22.29 -9.81
N PRO A 123 -5.97 -21.98 -9.61
CA PRO A 123 -4.91 -22.90 -9.99
C PRO A 123 -4.94 -24.20 -9.18
N ASP A 124 -4.83 -25.33 -9.88
CA ASP A 124 -4.65 -26.62 -9.24
C ASP A 124 -3.47 -26.57 -8.25
N GLY A 125 -3.57 -27.27 -7.12
CA GLY A 125 -2.46 -27.33 -6.13
C GLY A 125 -2.40 -26.15 -5.16
N ILE A 126 -3.44 -25.32 -5.16
CA ILE A 126 -3.75 -24.38 -4.10
C ILE A 126 -4.97 -24.90 -3.34
N ILE A 127 -4.91 -24.88 -2.01
CA ILE A 127 -6.07 -25.13 -1.14
C ILE A 127 -6.30 -23.88 -0.30
N ILE A 128 -7.56 -23.43 -0.25
CA ILE A 128 -7.97 -22.29 0.56
C ILE A 128 -8.62 -22.81 1.84
N TYR A 129 -8.21 -22.31 2.99
CA TYR A 129 -8.78 -22.67 4.29
C TYR A 129 -9.43 -21.47 4.96
N TYR A 130 -10.51 -21.70 5.70
CA TYR A 130 -11.10 -20.73 6.61
C TYR A 130 -10.11 -20.31 7.71
N SER A 131 -10.52 -19.34 8.51
CA SER A 131 -9.72 -18.75 9.60
C SER A 131 -9.22 -19.75 10.66
N ASN A 132 -9.84 -20.93 10.76
CA ASN A 132 -9.40 -22.00 11.66
C ASN A 132 -8.26 -22.87 11.10
N HIS A 133 -7.82 -22.62 9.86
CA HIS A 133 -6.78 -23.34 9.14
C HIS A 133 -7.00 -24.87 9.07
N LYS A 134 -8.26 -25.29 9.11
CA LYS A 134 -8.67 -26.71 9.10
C LYS A 134 -9.75 -26.97 8.08
N ASP A 135 -10.78 -26.12 8.08
CA ASP A 135 -11.90 -26.27 7.18
C ASP A 135 -11.53 -25.66 5.82
N VAL A 136 -11.70 -26.46 4.77
CA VAL A 136 -11.42 -26.06 3.39
C VAL A 136 -12.57 -25.19 2.89
N ILE A 137 -12.24 -24.08 2.23
CA ILE A 137 -13.19 -23.28 1.48
C ILE A 137 -13.33 -23.92 0.09
N GLU A 138 -14.55 -24.30 -0.29
CA GLU A 138 -14.81 -24.87 -1.60
C GLU A 138 -14.67 -23.81 -2.70
N ILE A 139 -14.01 -24.20 -3.80
CA ILE A 139 -14.00 -23.41 -5.02
C ILE A 139 -15.24 -23.76 -5.82
N GLU A 140 -16.06 -22.75 -6.11
CA GLU A 140 -17.32 -22.84 -6.81
C GLU A 140 -17.27 -22.06 -8.13
N LYS A 141 -18.17 -22.39 -9.06
CA LYS A 141 -18.35 -21.61 -10.30
C LYS A 141 -19.50 -20.63 -10.17
N HIS A 142 -19.21 -19.34 -10.34
CA HIS A 142 -20.22 -18.30 -10.47
C HIS A 142 -20.11 -17.63 -11.83
N ASN A 143 -21.18 -17.68 -12.63
CA ASN A 143 -21.20 -17.16 -14.02
C ASN A 143 -20.05 -17.68 -14.90
N GLY A 144 -19.62 -18.92 -14.67
CA GLY A 144 -18.53 -19.57 -15.42
C GLY A 144 -17.12 -19.23 -14.94
N ILE A 145 -16.99 -18.42 -13.88
CA ILE A 145 -15.71 -18.04 -13.25
C ILE A 145 -15.52 -18.86 -11.98
N ASP A 146 -14.34 -19.46 -11.81
CA ASP A 146 -14.00 -20.14 -10.56
C ASP A 146 -13.69 -19.11 -9.47
N GLY A 147 -14.29 -19.30 -8.30
CA GLY A 147 -14.07 -18.43 -7.15
C GLY A 147 -14.52 -19.08 -5.86
N PHE A 148 -14.46 -18.32 -4.78
CA PHE A 148 -14.99 -18.76 -3.50
C PHE A 148 -15.65 -17.61 -2.75
N TYR A 149 -16.58 -17.96 -1.88
CA TYR A 149 -17.22 -16.99 -1.00
C TYR A 149 -16.52 -16.93 0.35
N ILE A 150 -16.37 -15.71 0.85
CA ILE A 150 -15.95 -15.49 2.23
C ILE A 150 -16.77 -14.36 2.84
N GLU A 151 -16.97 -14.42 4.15
CA GLU A 151 -17.74 -13.44 4.89
C GLU A 151 -16.87 -12.78 5.95
N SER A 152 -17.04 -11.47 6.13
CA SER A 152 -16.40 -10.74 7.21
C SER A 152 -17.04 -11.06 8.55
N ASP A 153 -16.25 -11.15 9.60
CA ASP A 153 -16.73 -11.39 10.96
C ASP A 153 -17.50 -10.18 11.56
N ASP A 154 -17.84 -10.26 12.85
CA ASP A 154 -18.56 -9.20 13.58
C ASP A 154 -17.78 -7.88 13.67
N ASN A 155 -16.46 -7.88 13.43
CA ASN A 155 -15.61 -6.70 13.38
C ASN A 155 -15.30 -6.27 11.95
N GLY A 156 -15.92 -6.89 10.94
CA GLY A 156 -15.61 -6.65 9.54
C GLY A 156 -14.27 -7.23 9.06
N GLU A 157 -13.60 -8.06 9.87
CA GLU A 157 -12.35 -8.72 9.49
C GLU A 157 -12.63 -9.95 8.61
N ILE A 158 -11.83 -10.10 7.55
CA ILE A 158 -11.79 -11.31 6.74
C ILE A 158 -10.41 -11.93 6.91
N LEU A 159 -10.40 -13.24 7.20
CA LEU A 159 -9.17 -14.01 7.41
C LEU A 159 -9.31 -15.40 6.78
N PHE A 160 -8.36 -15.76 5.92
CA PHE A 160 -8.23 -17.09 5.36
C PHE A 160 -6.76 -17.45 5.10
N PHE A 161 -6.50 -18.71 4.78
CA PHE A 161 -5.16 -19.19 4.46
C PHE A 161 -5.12 -19.75 3.03
N ILE A 162 -4.01 -19.46 2.35
CA ILE A 162 -3.69 -20.06 1.05
C ILE A 162 -2.55 -21.05 1.28
N ASN A 163 -2.83 -22.34 1.10
CA ASN A 163 -1.85 -23.41 1.20
C ASN A 163 -1.41 -23.86 -0.19
N VAL A 164 -0.10 -23.96 -0.40
CA VAL A 164 0.50 -24.56 -1.59
C VAL A 164 0.75 -26.03 -1.30
N VAL A 165 0.12 -26.93 -2.05
CA VAL A 165 0.19 -28.39 -1.79
C VAL A 165 0.96 -29.16 -2.86
N LYS A 166 1.38 -28.50 -3.94
CA LYS A 166 2.26 -29.09 -4.94
C LYS A 166 3.35 -28.10 -5.39
N PRO A 167 4.55 -28.58 -5.76
CA PRO A 167 5.58 -27.73 -6.34
C PRO A 167 5.10 -27.12 -7.67
N GLN A 168 5.03 -25.79 -7.74
CA GLN A 168 4.68 -25.06 -8.95
C GLN A 168 5.27 -23.65 -8.96
N ASN A 169 5.32 -23.04 -10.15
CA ASN A 169 5.55 -21.61 -10.31
C ASN A 169 4.23 -20.95 -10.71
N LEU A 170 3.86 -19.88 -10.03
CA LEU A 170 2.57 -19.22 -10.22
C LEU A 170 2.65 -17.79 -9.66
N ILE A 171 1.98 -16.87 -10.34
CA ILE A 171 1.61 -15.57 -9.80
C ILE A 171 0.10 -15.64 -9.57
N LEU A 172 -0.34 -15.48 -8.32
CA LEU A 172 -1.75 -15.49 -7.96
C LEU A 172 -2.16 -14.07 -7.59
N ILE A 173 -3.01 -13.47 -8.40
CA ILE A 173 -3.62 -12.18 -8.10
C ILE A 173 -5.07 -12.42 -7.74
N LEU A 174 -5.43 -12.08 -6.49
CA LEU A 174 -6.80 -12.17 -6.03
C LEU A 174 -7.55 -10.89 -6.35
N SER A 175 -8.79 -11.04 -6.79
CA SER A 175 -9.73 -9.93 -6.96
C SER A 175 -11.02 -10.24 -6.20
N SER A 176 -11.65 -9.21 -5.66
CA SER A 176 -12.87 -9.38 -4.86
C SER A 176 -14.00 -8.52 -5.41
N SER A 177 -15.21 -9.06 -5.39
CA SER A 177 -16.45 -8.31 -5.56
C SER A 177 -17.42 -8.65 -4.45
N PHE A 178 -18.39 -7.77 -4.20
CA PHE A 178 -19.57 -8.18 -3.45
C PHE A 178 -20.35 -9.17 -4.30
N ALA A 179 -21.00 -10.15 -3.67
CA ALA A 179 -21.75 -11.20 -4.37
C ALA A 179 -22.84 -10.67 -5.35
N THR A 180 -23.21 -9.39 -5.22
CA THR A 180 -24.21 -8.70 -6.05
C THR A 180 -23.60 -7.69 -7.03
N SER A 181 -22.28 -7.53 -7.08
CA SER A 181 -21.59 -6.53 -7.91
C SER A 181 -20.80 -7.21 -9.03
N ASP A 182 -20.89 -6.62 -10.23
CA ASP A 182 -20.09 -7.01 -11.40
C ASP A 182 -18.69 -6.37 -11.38
N SER A 183 -18.39 -5.51 -10.41
CA SER A 183 -17.10 -4.81 -10.31
C SER A 183 -16.13 -5.58 -9.42
N PHE A 184 -14.94 -5.86 -9.95
CA PHE A 184 -13.85 -6.51 -9.22
C PHE A 184 -12.75 -5.49 -8.89
N TYR A 185 -12.30 -5.51 -7.64
CA TYR A 185 -11.15 -4.73 -7.19
C TYR A 185 -9.92 -5.64 -7.22
N GLN A 186 -8.95 -5.35 -8.11
CA GLN A 186 -7.71 -6.09 -8.29
C GLN A 186 -6.68 -5.72 -7.20
N GLN A 187 -5.88 -6.70 -6.76
CA GLN A 187 -5.14 -6.59 -5.51
C GLN A 187 -3.67 -7.06 -5.62
N ASN A 188 -2.99 -7.13 -4.48
CA ASN A 188 -1.59 -7.56 -4.39
C ASN A 188 -1.39 -8.98 -4.96
N ALA A 189 -0.24 -9.20 -5.58
CA ALA A 189 0.16 -10.51 -6.09
C ALA A 189 0.82 -11.38 -5.02
N LEU A 190 0.46 -12.67 -4.99
CA LEU A 190 1.17 -13.73 -4.30
C LEU A 190 2.06 -14.46 -5.30
N PHE A 191 3.37 -14.47 -5.06
CA PHE A 191 4.34 -15.15 -5.91
C PHE A 191 4.69 -16.51 -5.31
N ILE A 192 4.56 -17.57 -6.09
CA ILE A 192 4.84 -18.95 -5.68
C ILE A 192 5.90 -19.51 -6.63
N THR A 193 6.93 -20.12 -6.06
CA THR A 193 7.96 -20.80 -6.86
C THR A 193 8.33 -22.16 -6.28
N ASN A 194 8.72 -23.08 -7.15
CA ASN A 194 9.30 -24.36 -6.76
C ASN A 194 10.84 -24.35 -6.70
N GLN A 195 11.46 -23.18 -6.85
CA GLN A 195 12.91 -23.03 -6.90
C GLN A 195 13.42 -22.23 -5.71
N ILE A 196 14.55 -22.67 -5.15
CA ILE A 196 15.23 -21.94 -4.09
C ILE A 196 16.04 -20.81 -4.73
N ILE A 197 15.49 -19.60 -4.70
CA ILE A 197 16.07 -18.42 -5.36
C ILE A 197 17.50 -18.08 -4.92
N THR A 198 17.92 -18.47 -3.71
CA THR A 198 19.30 -18.25 -3.24
C THR A 198 20.31 -19.00 -4.10
N ASN A 199 19.90 -20.06 -4.79
CA ASN A 199 20.74 -20.90 -5.64
C ASN A 199 20.85 -20.37 -7.08
N TYR A 200 20.13 -19.31 -7.43
CA TYR A 200 20.24 -18.73 -8.77
C TYR A 200 21.60 -18.07 -8.99
N PRO A 201 22.19 -18.21 -10.19
CA PRO A 201 23.39 -17.49 -10.59
C PRO A 201 23.15 -15.97 -10.66
N ASP A 202 24.21 -15.21 -10.41
CA ASP A 202 24.23 -13.75 -10.36
C ASP A 202 24.40 -13.13 -11.76
N ASP A 203 23.51 -13.47 -12.70
CA ASP A 203 23.67 -13.05 -14.11
C ASP A 203 22.85 -11.80 -14.49
N PHE A 204 21.95 -11.33 -13.62
CA PHE A 204 21.27 -10.06 -13.85
C PHE A 204 22.17 -8.87 -13.51
N PRO A 205 21.99 -7.71 -14.18
CA PRO A 205 22.79 -6.53 -13.87
C PRO A 205 22.61 -6.09 -12.41
N LEU A 206 23.66 -5.51 -11.85
CA LEU A 206 23.58 -4.86 -10.55
C LEU A 206 22.61 -3.66 -10.64
N PRO A 207 21.70 -3.44 -9.67
CA PRO A 207 20.90 -2.23 -9.65
C PRO A 207 21.80 -1.00 -9.44
N ASP A 208 21.63 0.03 -10.26
CA ASP A 208 22.35 1.29 -10.17
C ASP A 208 21.55 2.29 -9.34
N ILE A 209 21.87 2.41 -8.05
CA ILE A 209 21.15 3.28 -7.13
C ILE A 209 21.59 4.72 -7.32
N ILE A 210 20.64 5.58 -7.69
CA ILE A 210 20.86 7.01 -7.88
C ILE A 210 21.25 7.64 -6.53
N ASN A 211 22.31 8.45 -6.52
CA ASN A 211 22.89 9.09 -5.34
C ASN A 211 23.49 8.11 -4.29
N LEU A 212 23.90 6.91 -4.72
CA LEU A 212 24.71 6.02 -3.87
C LEU A 212 26.12 6.59 -3.71
N HIS A 213 26.48 6.98 -2.48
CA HIS A 213 27.81 7.49 -2.16
C HIS A 213 28.65 6.41 -1.48
N GLY A 214 29.49 5.73 -2.26
CA GLY A 214 30.22 4.55 -1.81
C GLY A 214 29.28 3.38 -1.57
N ARG A 215 28.89 3.15 -0.31
CA ARG A 215 27.87 2.15 0.07
C ARG A 215 26.69 2.76 0.82
N ASN A 216 26.70 4.07 1.01
CA ASN A 216 25.68 4.74 1.80
C ASN A 216 24.60 5.28 0.88
N ILE A 217 23.35 4.93 1.16
CA ILE A 217 22.19 5.68 0.68
C ILE A 217 21.84 6.64 1.80
N TYR A 218 22.03 7.93 1.52
CA TYR A 218 21.50 8.97 2.38
C TYR A 218 20.06 9.22 1.96
N SER A 219 19.15 9.18 2.92
CA SER A 219 17.78 9.61 2.68
C SER A 219 17.81 11.08 2.25
N THR A 220 17.28 11.41 1.08
CA THR A 220 17.00 12.80 0.70
C THR A 220 15.83 13.36 1.48
N GLY A 221 14.99 12.48 2.03
CA GLY A 221 13.76 12.87 2.70
C GLY A 221 12.50 12.47 1.96
N ASP A 222 12.59 11.78 0.82
CA ASP A 222 11.42 11.32 0.06
C ASP A 222 10.86 9.99 0.59
N GLY A 223 11.55 9.37 1.55
CA GLY A 223 11.21 8.02 2.03
C GLY A 223 11.42 6.92 0.99
N LYS A 224 11.99 7.27 -0.15
CA LYS A 224 12.16 6.44 -1.33
C LYS A 224 13.56 6.64 -1.88
N PHE A 225 14.04 5.64 -2.60
CA PHE A 225 15.25 5.76 -3.39
C PHE A 225 14.92 5.40 -4.84
N SER A 226 15.58 6.08 -5.76
CA SER A 226 15.51 5.76 -7.18
C SER A 226 16.69 4.89 -7.56
N PHE A 227 16.47 3.98 -8.49
CA PHE A 227 17.52 3.14 -9.05
C PHE A 227 17.22 2.83 -10.50
N ASN A 228 18.26 2.50 -11.25
CA ASN A 228 18.15 2.03 -12.62
C ASN A 228 18.47 0.54 -12.69
N ILE A 229 17.79 -0.17 -13.56
CA ILE A 229 18.20 -1.52 -13.96
C ILE A 229 18.22 -1.57 -15.49
N ASP A 230 19.39 -1.90 -16.06
CA ASP A 230 19.55 -2.07 -17.50
C ASP A 230 19.07 -3.46 -17.96
N ILE A 231 17.77 -3.70 -17.78
CA ILE A 231 17.10 -4.97 -18.15
C ILE A 231 16.92 -5.06 -19.68
N MET A 232 16.90 -3.91 -20.36
CA MET A 232 16.63 -3.77 -21.79
C MET A 232 17.62 -4.53 -22.68
N LYS A 233 18.85 -4.74 -22.19
CA LYS A 233 19.88 -5.50 -22.93
C LYS A 233 19.70 -7.01 -22.87
N ASN A 234 18.83 -7.52 -21.99
CA ASN A 234 18.62 -8.96 -21.86
C ASN A 234 17.47 -9.42 -22.77
N THR A 235 17.81 -10.04 -23.90
CA THR A 235 16.86 -10.49 -24.92
C THR A 235 15.91 -11.58 -24.44
N ASP A 236 16.29 -12.31 -23.39
CA ASP A 236 15.60 -13.55 -22.98
C ASP A 236 14.45 -13.29 -21.99
N ILE A 237 14.31 -12.04 -21.54
CA ILE A 237 13.21 -11.61 -20.69
C ILE A 237 11.98 -11.30 -21.55
N GLY A 238 10.82 -11.78 -21.10
CA GLY A 238 9.52 -11.61 -21.72
C GLY A 238 9.04 -10.17 -21.69
N LYS A 239 7.86 -9.95 -22.27
CA LYS A 239 7.31 -8.61 -22.44
C LYS A 239 6.79 -8.03 -21.14
N LEU A 240 5.93 -8.76 -20.44
CA LEU A 240 5.32 -8.34 -19.17
C LEU A 240 5.98 -9.10 -18.02
N CYS A 241 6.48 -8.38 -17.04
CA CYS A 241 7.31 -8.96 -15.98
C CYS A 241 7.09 -8.28 -14.62
N TYR A 242 7.42 -9.01 -13.56
CA TYR A 242 7.50 -8.50 -12.20
C TYR A 242 8.95 -8.54 -11.69
N ILE A 243 9.44 -7.44 -11.13
CA ILE A 243 10.70 -7.39 -10.40
C ILE A 243 10.40 -7.51 -8.92
N LEU A 244 10.97 -8.51 -8.24
CA LEU A 244 10.83 -8.71 -6.80
C LEU A 244 12.16 -8.37 -6.13
N PHE A 245 12.09 -7.67 -5.00
CA PHE A 245 13.27 -7.15 -4.31
C PHE A 245 13.49 -7.86 -2.98
N PHE A 246 14.76 -8.08 -2.63
CA PHE A 246 15.16 -8.80 -1.44
C PHE A 246 16.24 -8.03 -0.69
N VAL A 247 16.14 -8.03 0.63
CA VAL A 247 17.15 -7.49 1.55
C VAL A 247 17.59 -8.60 2.48
N ASP A 248 18.89 -8.90 2.48
CA ASP A 248 19.50 -10.02 3.22
C ASP A 248 18.80 -11.36 2.95
N GLY A 249 18.42 -11.59 1.69
CA GLY A 249 17.73 -12.81 1.24
C GLY A 249 16.24 -12.89 1.61
N ARG A 250 15.68 -11.85 2.25
CA ARG A 250 14.26 -11.80 2.61
C ARG A 250 13.50 -10.92 1.62
N TYR A 251 12.36 -11.40 1.13
CA TYR A 251 11.51 -10.63 0.23
C TYR A 251 10.99 -9.37 0.93
N THR A 252 11.11 -8.21 0.28
CA THR A 252 10.70 -6.92 0.86
C THR A 252 9.19 -6.70 0.80
N LYS A 253 8.43 -7.65 0.23
CA LYS A 253 6.99 -7.53 -0.07
C LYS A 253 6.68 -6.41 -1.06
N LYS A 254 7.67 -5.95 -1.81
CA LYS A 254 7.53 -4.95 -2.86
C LYS A 254 7.94 -5.56 -4.19
N TYR A 255 7.14 -5.26 -5.20
CA TYR A 255 7.42 -5.62 -6.57
C TYR A 255 7.11 -4.45 -7.50
N ILE A 256 7.67 -4.51 -8.70
CA ILE A 256 7.34 -3.59 -9.79
C ILE A 256 6.88 -4.42 -10.98
N PHE A 257 5.68 -4.14 -11.48
CA PHE A 257 5.21 -4.64 -12.77
C PHE A 257 5.68 -3.71 -13.89
N PHE A 258 6.18 -4.26 -14.99
CA PHE A 258 6.61 -3.47 -16.13
C PHE A 258 6.40 -4.18 -17.46
N ASP A 259 6.22 -3.38 -18.51
CA ASP A 259 6.35 -3.78 -19.91
C ASP A 259 7.76 -3.44 -20.38
N LYS A 260 8.54 -4.47 -20.76
CA LYS A 260 9.91 -4.35 -21.25
C LYS A 260 10.00 -3.38 -22.43
N ASP A 261 8.99 -3.31 -23.30
CA ASP A 261 9.03 -2.44 -24.48
C ASP A 261 8.80 -0.95 -24.15
N GLN A 262 8.27 -0.66 -22.95
CA GLN A 262 7.85 0.69 -22.56
C GLN A 262 8.70 1.27 -21.42
N ILE A 263 9.64 0.50 -20.88
CA ILE A 263 10.35 0.90 -19.68
C ILE A 263 11.58 1.75 -19.98
N ASN A 264 11.73 2.83 -19.20
CA ASN A 264 12.91 3.70 -19.24
C ASN A 264 14.04 3.23 -18.30
N GLY A 265 13.87 2.07 -17.66
CA GLY A 265 14.81 1.47 -16.72
C GLY A 265 14.91 2.15 -15.35
N LYS A 266 14.19 3.26 -15.11
CA LYS A 266 14.20 4.01 -13.84
C LYS A 266 13.04 3.59 -12.94
N PHE A 267 13.38 3.21 -11.72
CA PHE A 267 12.46 2.67 -10.74
C PHE A 267 12.57 3.40 -9.40
N VAL A 268 11.54 3.25 -8.58
CA VAL A 268 11.47 3.83 -7.25
C VAL A 268 11.00 2.77 -6.26
N LEU A 269 11.69 2.66 -5.13
CA LEU A 269 11.30 1.81 -4.01
C LEU A 269 11.31 2.59 -2.69
N PRO A 270 10.49 2.17 -1.72
CA PRO A 270 10.53 2.74 -0.38
C PRO A 270 11.86 2.42 0.29
N SER A 271 12.51 3.42 0.88
CA SER A 271 13.74 3.25 1.65
C SER A 271 13.52 2.47 2.95
N GLY A 272 12.26 2.42 3.44
CA GLY A 272 11.85 1.63 4.60
C GLY A 272 12.01 0.11 4.46
N ILE A 273 12.40 -0.39 3.28
CA ILE A 273 12.81 -1.81 3.12
C ILE A 273 14.16 -2.11 3.79
N PHE A 274 14.95 -1.07 4.10
CA PHE A 274 16.24 -1.19 4.78
C PHE A 274 16.12 -0.90 6.27
N VAL A 275 16.90 -1.62 7.07
CA VAL A 275 17.15 -1.34 8.48
C VAL A 275 18.12 -0.18 8.58
N ASN A 276 17.70 0.88 9.27
CA ASN A 276 18.51 2.08 9.46
C ASN A 276 19.85 1.77 10.15
N ASN A 277 20.94 2.36 9.66
CA ASN A 277 22.30 2.22 10.17
C ASN A 277 22.82 0.77 10.20
N SER A 278 22.36 -0.07 9.26
CA SER A 278 22.83 -1.43 9.09
C SER A 278 23.32 -1.66 7.66
N LEU A 279 24.44 -2.37 7.53
CA LEU A 279 24.94 -2.83 6.23
C LEU A 279 24.17 -4.09 5.81
N GLN A 280 23.53 -4.04 4.64
CA GLN A 280 22.64 -5.08 4.14
C GLN A 280 22.91 -5.39 2.67
N ASN A 281 22.51 -6.58 2.22
CA ASN A 281 22.62 -7.00 0.82
C ASN A 281 21.29 -6.83 0.11
N PHE A 282 21.25 -5.98 -0.92
CA PHE A 282 20.10 -5.79 -1.78
C PHE A 282 20.26 -6.58 -3.08
N THR A 283 19.23 -7.36 -3.41
CA THR A 283 19.17 -8.17 -4.64
C THR A 283 17.77 -8.11 -5.24
N TYR A 284 17.65 -8.46 -6.52
CA TYR A 284 16.34 -8.66 -7.16
C TYR A 284 16.31 -9.91 -8.02
N ILE A 285 15.09 -10.38 -8.30
CA ILE A 285 14.78 -11.43 -9.30
C ILE A 285 13.65 -10.93 -10.20
N ILE A 286 13.47 -11.59 -11.34
CA ILE A 286 12.41 -11.26 -12.30
C ILE A 286 11.50 -12.47 -12.47
N PHE A 287 10.19 -12.23 -12.45
CA PHE A 287 9.14 -13.18 -12.79
C PHE A 287 8.54 -12.81 -14.14
N ASP A 288 8.40 -13.80 -15.02
CA ASP A 288 7.60 -13.72 -16.22
C ASP A 288 6.11 -13.75 -15.85
N GLU A 289 5.34 -12.77 -16.30
CA GLU A 289 3.91 -12.69 -16.02
C GLU A 289 3.15 -13.81 -16.72
N GLU A 290 3.42 -14.07 -18.00
CA GLU A 290 2.64 -14.99 -18.83
C GLU A 290 2.78 -16.44 -18.34
N ASN A 291 3.98 -16.81 -17.89
CA ASN A 291 4.31 -18.16 -17.45
C ASN A 291 4.30 -18.32 -15.93
N GLY A 292 4.14 -17.22 -15.18
CA GLY A 292 4.23 -17.18 -13.72
C GLY A 292 5.56 -17.69 -13.15
N LYS A 293 6.61 -17.75 -13.98
CA LYS A 293 7.88 -18.42 -13.67
C LYS A 293 8.98 -17.40 -13.38
N PRO A 294 9.79 -17.60 -12.32
CA PRO A 294 11.00 -16.81 -12.16
C PRO A 294 12.03 -17.15 -13.25
N TYR A 295 12.69 -16.14 -13.79
CA TYR A 295 13.89 -16.33 -14.59
C TYR A 295 14.98 -16.99 -13.74
N PRO A 296 15.80 -17.89 -14.30
CA PRO A 296 16.78 -18.68 -13.54
C PRO A 296 18.05 -17.88 -13.19
N HIS A 297 17.91 -16.59 -12.91
CA HIS A 297 18.99 -15.66 -12.59
C HIS A 297 18.54 -14.68 -11.51
N LYS A 298 19.48 -14.13 -10.76
CA LYS A 298 19.27 -13.03 -9.81
C LYS A 298 20.33 -11.95 -10.02
N SER A 299 20.12 -10.77 -9.45
CA SER A 299 21.18 -9.77 -9.42
C SER A 299 22.26 -10.15 -8.40
N PRO A 300 23.53 -9.79 -8.64
CA PRO A 300 24.55 -9.82 -7.60
C PRO A 300 24.11 -8.99 -6.37
N PRO A 301 24.59 -9.32 -5.17
CA PRO A 301 24.27 -8.56 -3.96
C PRO A 301 24.94 -7.18 -3.96
N LEU A 302 24.13 -6.13 -3.93
CA LEU A 302 24.58 -4.77 -3.71
C LEU A 302 24.62 -4.47 -2.20
N LYS A 303 25.81 -4.18 -1.66
CA LYS A 303 25.97 -3.81 -0.24
C LYS A 303 25.57 -2.37 0.00
N ILE A 304 24.51 -2.17 0.78
CA ILE A 304 23.91 -0.88 1.09
C ILE A 304 23.89 -0.67 2.59
N ASN A 305 24.27 0.51 3.03
CA ASN A 305 23.99 1.03 4.36
C ASN A 305 23.01 2.20 4.20
N TYR A 306 21.78 2.00 4.66
CA TYR A 306 20.78 3.07 4.65
C TYR A 306 20.93 3.90 5.93
N THR A 307 21.23 5.18 5.78
CA THR A 307 21.34 6.11 6.91
C THR A 307 20.27 7.17 6.80
N ARG A 308 19.35 7.15 7.77
CA ARG A 308 18.36 8.21 7.97
C ARG A 308 19.06 9.41 8.62
N THR A 309 19.28 10.45 7.85
CA THR A 309 19.78 11.76 8.33
C THR A 309 18.85 12.87 7.85
N PRO A 310 18.49 13.88 8.67
CA PRO A 310 18.72 14.06 10.12
C PRO A 310 17.56 13.55 11.02
N ASN A 311 17.71 13.69 12.35
CA ASN A 311 16.69 13.32 13.36
C ASN A 311 15.47 14.25 13.31
N GLY A 312 14.62 14.04 12.31
CA GLY A 312 13.45 14.87 12.09
C GLY A 312 12.49 14.30 11.06
N PRO A 313 11.39 15.02 10.83
CA PRO A 313 10.45 14.72 9.77
C PRO A 313 11.17 14.73 8.41
N TRP A 314 10.72 13.85 7.53
CA TRP A 314 11.21 13.76 6.16
C TRP A 314 10.98 15.09 5.41
N PRO A 315 12.04 15.80 4.97
CA PRO A 315 11.89 17.13 4.35
C PRO A 315 11.29 17.07 2.94
N ASP A 316 11.55 15.98 2.21
CA ASP A 316 11.30 15.89 0.77
C ASP A 316 10.13 14.93 0.43
N VAL A 317 9.23 14.67 1.38
CA VAL A 317 7.98 13.94 1.14
C VAL A 317 6.82 14.85 0.79
N SER A 318 5.88 14.29 0.02
CA SER A 318 4.59 14.91 -0.25
C SER A 318 3.74 14.98 1.04
N ARG A 319 3.67 16.18 1.63
CA ARG A 319 2.88 16.49 2.82
C ARG A 319 1.56 17.13 2.42
N VAL A 320 0.63 16.28 1.97
CA VAL A 320 -0.67 16.72 1.46
C VAL A 320 -1.68 17.02 2.57
N TYR A 321 -1.52 16.40 3.74
CA TYR A 321 -2.46 16.59 4.84
C TYR A 321 -2.07 17.74 5.76
N ASN A 322 -3.06 18.34 6.41
CA ASN A 322 -2.87 19.38 7.42
C ASN A 322 -1.99 18.87 8.60
N PRO A 323 -1.31 19.74 9.33
CA PRO A 323 -0.49 19.32 10.47
C PRO A 323 -1.38 18.76 11.57
N CYS A 324 -0.82 17.90 12.42
CA CYS A 324 -1.50 17.51 13.65
C CYS A 324 -1.61 18.72 14.59
N VAL A 325 -2.63 18.73 15.45
CA VAL A 325 -2.72 19.66 16.57
C VAL A 325 -2.08 18.99 17.78
N VAL A 326 -1.03 19.59 18.34
CA VAL A 326 -0.41 19.11 19.58
C VAL A 326 -1.18 19.67 20.75
N THR A 327 -1.60 18.82 21.69
CA THR A 327 -2.36 19.23 22.89
C THR A 327 -1.77 18.62 24.15
N ASN A 328 -2.05 19.22 25.30
CA ASN A 328 -1.89 18.61 26.63
C ASN A 328 -3.27 18.47 27.30
N SER A 329 -3.34 18.13 28.58
CA SER A 329 -4.63 18.01 29.28
C SER A 329 -5.37 19.34 29.45
N ASN A 330 -4.69 20.48 29.27
CA ASN A 330 -5.25 21.82 29.44
C ASN A 330 -5.66 22.49 28.11
N GLY A 331 -5.26 21.94 26.96
CA GLY A 331 -5.65 22.45 25.64
C GLY A 331 -4.54 22.36 24.60
N ASP A 332 -4.69 23.14 23.54
CA ASP A 332 -3.76 23.17 22.41
C ASP A 332 -2.41 23.80 22.81
N VAL A 333 -1.33 23.15 22.40
CA VAL A 333 0.02 23.69 22.50
C VAL A 333 0.30 24.50 21.23
N VAL A 334 0.65 25.77 21.41
CA VAL A 334 0.91 26.69 20.30
C VAL A 334 2.22 26.31 19.61
N GLU A 335 2.18 26.22 18.29
CA GLU A 335 3.36 25.94 17.47
C GLU A 335 4.45 27.02 17.69
N GLY A 336 5.71 26.60 17.71
CA GLY A 336 6.86 27.46 17.98
C GLY A 336 7.09 27.81 19.46
N ASN A 337 6.17 27.48 20.37
CA ASN A 337 6.40 27.65 21.81
C ASN A 337 7.29 26.55 22.40
N THR A 338 7.85 26.83 23.58
CA THR A 338 8.61 25.84 24.36
C THR A 338 7.66 25.00 25.20
N ILE A 339 7.69 23.68 24.98
CA ILE A 339 7.06 22.68 25.83
C ILE A 339 7.91 22.50 27.09
N THR A 340 7.30 22.74 28.25
CA THR A 340 7.95 22.68 29.56
C THR A 340 7.57 21.44 30.35
N TYR A 341 8.23 21.19 31.49
CA TYR A 341 7.84 20.12 32.40
C TYR A 341 6.38 20.27 32.87
N GLN A 342 5.90 21.49 33.08
CA GLN A 342 4.51 21.76 33.45
C GLN A 342 3.53 21.34 32.35
N ASP A 343 3.89 21.57 31.08
CA ASP A 343 3.03 21.25 29.94
C ASP A 343 2.84 19.75 29.76
N ILE A 344 3.83 18.93 30.13
CA ILE A 344 3.76 17.46 30.03
C ILE A 344 3.28 16.78 31.32
N ASN A 345 3.13 17.55 32.41
CA ASN A 345 2.71 17.08 33.73
C ASN A 345 1.39 17.74 34.19
N THR A 346 0.52 18.11 33.24
CA THR A 346 -0.77 18.75 33.51
C THR A 346 -1.73 17.86 34.30
N ASP A 347 -1.66 16.54 34.11
CA ASP A 347 -2.36 15.55 34.94
C ASP A 347 -1.34 14.60 35.60
N PRO A 348 -0.92 14.85 36.85
CA PRO A 348 0.11 14.06 37.52
C PRO A 348 -0.20 12.56 37.60
N ASN A 349 -1.49 12.17 37.55
CA ASN A 349 -1.92 10.77 37.65
C ASN A 349 -1.94 10.04 36.30
N SER A 350 -1.81 10.77 35.18
CA SER A 350 -1.71 10.20 33.84
C SER A 350 -0.25 9.85 33.50
N SER A 351 -0.04 8.78 32.72
CA SER A 351 1.26 8.47 32.10
C SER A 351 1.46 9.19 30.76
N VAL A 352 0.46 9.94 30.29
CA VAL A 352 0.49 10.68 29.02
C VAL A 352 0.95 12.11 29.29
N GLY A 353 1.90 12.59 28.47
CA GLY A 353 2.38 13.97 28.53
C GLY A 353 1.70 14.87 27.51
N LEU A 354 1.70 14.46 26.23
CA LEU A 354 1.10 15.21 25.13
C LEU A 354 0.22 14.30 24.27
N PHE A 355 -0.64 14.91 23.46
CA PHE A 355 -1.47 14.24 22.48
C PHE A 355 -1.21 14.84 21.09
N MET A 356 -1.07 14.00 20.07
CA MET A 356 -1.20 14.42 18.68
C MET A 356 -2.63 14.18 18.24
N LYS A 357 -3.37 15.26 18.00
CA LYS A 357 -4.72 15.20 17.46
C LYS A 357 -4.68 15.34 15.95
N ILE A 358 -5.20 14.34 15.25
CA ILE A 358 -5.26 14.28 13.78
C ILE A 358 -6.72 14.31 13.37
N VAL A 359 -7.09 15.31 12.58
CA VAL A 359 -8.44 15.47 12.01
C VAL A 359 -8.47 14.78 10.65
N GLY A 360 -9.51 14.01 10.37
CA GLY A 360 -9.74 13.42 9.05
C GLY A 360 -11.08 13.81 8.44
N THR A 361 -11.41 13.20 7.30
CA THR A 361 -12.64 13.47 6.54
C THR A 361 -13.29 12.19 6.02
N ALA A 362 -14.62 12.17 5.94
CA ALA A 362 -15.37 11.15 5.19
C ALA A 362 -15.53 11.51 3.70
N ASP A 363 -15.21 12.76 3.32
CA ASP A 363 -15.29 13.28 1.96
C ASP A 363 -13.91 13.84 1.58
N THR A 364 -13.08 12.97 1.00
CA THR A 364 -11.71 13.30 0.56
C THR A 364 -11.69 14.19 -0.67
N ASP A 365 -12.77 14.22 -1.45
CA ASP A 365 -12.86 15.05 -2.64
C ASP A 365 -13.07 16.52 -2.27
N LYS A 366 -13.90 16.78 -1.25
CA LYS A 366 -14.08 18.14 -0.73
C LYS A 366 -12.97 18.59 0.20
N ASN A 367 -12.34 17.66 0.93
CA ASN A 367 -11.30 17.96 1.91
C ASN A 367 -10.03 17.15 1.64
N PRO A 368 -9.35 17.36 0.50
CA PRO A 368 -8.18 16.56 0.10
C PRO A 368 -6.98 16.72 1.04
N SER A 369 -6.94 17.78 1.86
CA SER A 369 -5.92 17.99 2.88
C SER A 369 -6.22 17.31 4.22
N LEU A 370 -7.26 16.48 4.29
CA LEU A 370 -7.55 15.68 5.47
C LEU A 370 -7.43 14.18 5.12
N PRO A 371 -6.83 13.36 5.98
CA PRO A 371 -6.77 11.92 5.79
C PRO A 371 -8.18 11.29 5.79
N PRO A 372 -8.43 10.24 5.00
CA PRO A 372 -9.72 9.56 4.97
C PRO A 372 -10.04 8.90 6.32
N MET A 373 -11.33 8.87 6.68
CA MET A 373 -11.80 8.03 7.79
C MET A 373 -11.49 6.55 7.54
N GLY A 374 -11.26 5.80 8.61
CA GLY A 374 -10.87 4.39 8.59
C GLY A 374 -9.39 4.15 8.34
N ALA A 375 -8.63 5.20 8.01
CA ALA A 375 -7.20 5.11 7.81
C ALA A 375 -6.46 4.91 9.13
N THR A 376 -5.45 4.03 9.09
CA THR A 376 -4.45 3.91 10.15
C THR A 376 -3.43 5.03 9.97
N VAL A 377 -3.28 5.87 10.99
CA VAL A 377 -2.30 6.93 11.06
C VAL A 377 -1.17 6.54 12.00
N ILE A 378 0.06 6.78 11.56
CA ILE A 378 1.26 6.61 12.38
C ILE A 378 1.79 8.02 12.68
N GLY A 379 1.83 8.39 13.95
CA GLY A 379 2.36 9.68 14.39
C GLY A 379 3.77 9.52 14.90
N ASN A 380 4.64 10.45 14.56
CA ASN A 380 6.05 10.44 14.93
C ASN A 380 6.44 11.73 15.66
N VAL A 381 7.30 11.57 16.65
CA VAL A 381 7.88 12.67 17.44
C VAL A 381 9.40 12.59 17.35
N TYR A 382 10.04 13.71 17.03
CA TYR A 382 11.49 13.82 16.92
C TYR A 382 11.97 14.94 17.84
N ILE A 383 12.91 14.64 18.72
CA ILE A 383 13.53 15.60 19.65
C ILE A 383 15.03 15.65 19.39
N THR A 384 15.56 16.85 19.24
CA THR A 384 17.00 17.13 19.17
C THR A 384 17.37 18.04 20.32
N ALA A 385 18.16 17.54 21.27
CA ALA A 385 18.45 18.18 22.55
C ALA A 385 19.93 18.05 22.95
N ALA A 386 20.35 18.78 23.99
CA ALA A 386 21.73 18.77 24.48
C ALA A 386 22.17 17.39 24.97
N ASN A 387 21.23 16.64 25.54
CA ASN A 387 21.45 15.31 26.09
C ASN A 387 21.15 14.18 25.09
N GLY A 388 20.82 14.49 23.84
CA GLY A 388 20.69 13.48 22.79
C GLY A 388 19.60 13.75 21.76
N ASN A 389 19.41 12.74 20.90
CA ASN A 389 18.32 12.68 19.92
C ASN A 389 17.35 11.58 20.34
N PHE A 390 16.07 11.91 20.39
CA PHE A 390 15.00 11.00 20.85
C PHE A 390 13.91 10.92 19.79
N ASN A 391 13.39 9.71 19.58
CA ASN A 391 12.32 9.45 18.64
C ASN A 391 11.25 8.58 19.28
N TRP A 392 10.00 8.88 18.98
CA TRP A 392 8.88 8.08 19.40
C TRP A 392 7.86 7.97 18.26
N THR A 393 7.23 6.81 18.16
CA THR A 393 6.19 6.54 17.17
C THR A 393 4.99 5.91 17.88
N GLY A 394 3.80 6.36 17.51
CA GLY A 394 2.54 5.77 17.94
C GLY A 394 1.60 5.58 16.77
N THR A 395 0.59 4.74 16.94
CA THR A 395 -0.39 4.44 15.89
C THR A 395 -1.80 4.62 16.44
N ALA A 396 -2.68 5.18 15.62
CA ALA A 396 -4.10 5.25 15.90
C ALA A 396 -4.91 5.05 14.62
N GLU A 397 -6.19 4.77 14.78
CA GLU A 397 -7.14 4.69 13.68
C GLU A 397 -8.04 5.93 13.67
N LEU A 398 -8.28 6.49 12.48
CA LEU A 398 -9.27 7.52 12.28
C LEU A 398 -10.66 6.88 12.24
N MET A 399 -11.48 7.16 13.24
CA MET A 399 -12.86 6.66 13.32
C MET A 399 -13.83 7.82 13.54
N ILE A 400 -15.04 7.71 13.00
CA ILE A 400 -16.13 8.62 13.37
C ILE A 400 -16.55 8.30 14.81
N LYS A 401 -16.38 9.27 15.71
CA LYS A 401 -16.88 9.15 17.08
C LYS A 401 -18.35 9.60 17.17
N PRO A 402 -19.14 9.05 18.10
CA PRO A 402 -20.49 9.52 18.39
C PRO A 402 -20.49 11.05 18.61
N GLY A 403 -21.33 11.76 17.87
CA GLY A 403 -21.35 13.24 17.85
C GLY A 403 -20.72 13.89 16.61
N GLY A 404 -20.33 13.12 15.59
CA GLY A 404 -19.85 13.66 14.31
C GLY A 404 -18.42 14.19 14.36
N ILE A 405 -17.64 13.70 15.33
CA ILE A 405 -16.28 14.15 15.57
C ILE A 405 -15.31 13.28 14.78
N ASN A 406 -14.63 13.89 13.81
CA ASN A 406 -13.76 13.20 12.84
C ASN A 406 -12.27 13.34 13.19
N TRP A 407 -11.88 13.06 14.44
CA TRP A 407 -10.47 13.10 14.83
C TRP A 407 -10.06 11.92 15.69
N THR A 408 -8.78 11.58 15.60
CA THR A 408 -8.11 10.61 16.48
C THR A 408 -6.98 11.27 17.26
N THR A 409 -6.59 10.66 18.36
CA THR A 409 -5.48 11.13 19.20
C THR A 409 -4.48 10.02 19.41
N ILE A 410 -3.20 10.36 19.25
CA ILE A 410 -2.08 9.50 19.57
C ILE A 410 -1.46 10.03 20.87
N ASN A 411 -1.45 9.20 21.90
CA ASN A 411 -0.95 9.55 23.22
C ASN A 411 0.57 9.42 23.26
N ILE A 412 1.27 10.49 23.62
CA ILE A 412 2.72 10.48 23.77
C ILE A 412 3.05 10.29 25.25
N PRO A 413 3.81 9.23 25.61
CA PRO A 413 4.19 8.96 26.98
C PRO A 413 4.94 10.12 27.63
N ARG A 414 4.63 10.43 28.89
CA ARG A 414 5.31 11.47 29.67
C ARG A 414 6.78 11.16 29.85
N ASP A 415 7.12 9.91 30.17
CA ASP A 415 8.49 9.45 30.41
C ASP A 415 9.40 9.66 29.19
N PHE A 416 8.88 9.54 27.97
CA PHE A 416 9.59 9.89 26.74
C PHE A 416 9.91 11.39 26.64
N LEU A 417 9.05 12.24 27.20
CA LEU A 417 9.15 13.69 27.14
C LEU A 417 9.89 14.31 28.33
N GLU A 418 10.18 13.54 29.39
CA GLU A 418 10.85 14.03 30.60
C GLU A 418 12.38 14.15 30.42
N ASN A 419 12.98 15.04 31.22
CA ASN A 419 14.44 15.23 31.29
C ASN A 419 15.08 15.63 29.94
N ILE A 420 14.36 16.36 29.09
CA ILE A 420 14.89 16.90 27.85
C ILE A 420 15.58 18.23 28.12
N GLN A 421 16.87 18.32 27.82
CA GLN A 421 17.70 19.48 28.14
C GLN A 421 17.94 20.35 26.90
N SER A 422 17.62 21.65 27.00
CA SER A 422 17.99 22.63 25.96
C SER A 422 19.51 22.79 25.81
N PHE A 423 19.98 23.12 24.61
CA PHE A 423 21.40 23.38 24.36
C PHE A 423 21.88 24.61 25.14
N PRO A 424 23.17 24.67 25.52
CA PRO A 424 23.74 25.85 26.16
C PRO A 424 23.53 27.16 25.37
N ASN A 425 23.46 27.05 24.04
CA ASN A 425 23.37 28.18 23.12
C ASN A 425 22.04 28.22 22.33
N GLY A 426 21.01 27.48 22.75
CA GLY A 426 19.72 27.50 22.06
C GLY A 426 18.73 26.46 22.58
N PRO A 427 17.43 26.61 22.29
CA PRO A 427 16.43 25.64 22.74
C PRO A 427 16.62 24.28 22.07
N ALA A 428 16.31 23.20 22.78
CA ALA A 428 16.10 21.91 22.13
C ALA A 428 14.87 21.98 21.23
N LYS A 429 14.89 21.23 20.12
CA LYS A 429 13.84 21.25 19.10
C LYS A 429 12.99 20.00 19.19
N ILE A 430 11.70 20.16 18.95
CA ILE A 430 10.75 19.06 18.84
C ILE A 430 9.91 19.22 17.58
N TYR A 431 9.69 18.11 16.89
CA TYR A 431 8.88 18.04 15.69
C TYR A 431 7.87 16.92 15.81
N PHE A 432 6.67 17.16 15.31
CA PHE A 432 5.60 16.18 15.22
C PHE A 432 5.16 16.09 13.76
N ASP A 433 5.05 14.87 13.26
CA ASP A 433 4.35 14.62 12.00
C ASP A 433 3.55 13.33 12.08
N TYR A 434 2.79 13.06 11.04
CA TYR A 434 2.11 11.78 10.91
C TYR A 434 2.06 11.35 9.45
N GLN A 435 1.79 10.07 9.25
CA GLN A 435 1.66 9.45 7.95
C GLN A 435 0.42 8.57 7.89
N VAL A 436 -0.16 8.46 6.70
CA VAL A 436 -1.18 7.46 6.37
C VAL A 436 -0.49 6.37 5.54
N GLY A 437 -0.47 5.16 6.09
CA GLY A 437 0.37 4.07 5.58
C GLY A 437 1.71 3.95 6.31
N SER A 438 2.53 2.97 5.92
CA SER A 438 3.84 2.67 6.51
C SER A 438 5.00 3.15 5.64
N ASP A 439 6.19 3.31 6.23
CA ASP A 439 7.43 3.67 5.48
C ASP A 439 7.79 2.65 4.39
N SER A 440 7.20 1.46 4.45
CA SER A 440 7.33 0.44 3.43
C SER A 440 6.36 0.62 2.26
N ASP A 441 5.36 1.51 2.35
CA ASP A 441 4.32 1.67 1.34
C ASP A 441 4.73 2.61 0.20
N LEU A 442 4.38 2.21 -1.02
CA LEU A 442 4.68 3.00 -2.23
C LEU A 442 3.89 4.31 -2.26
N TYR A 443 2.65 4.29 -1.74
CA TYR A 443 1.72 5.43 -1.75
C TYR A 443 1.51 6.02 -0.37
N ILE A 444 2.56 6.05 0.45
CA ILE A 444 2.53 6.74 1.72
C ILE A 444 2.34 8.25 1.52
N THR A 445 1.47 8.85 2.32
CA THR A 445 1.20 10.29 2.35
C THR A 445 1.41 10.82 3.77
N TYR A 446 1.82 12.09 3.88
CA TYR A 446 2.21 12.70 5.14
C TYR A 446 1.33 13.90 5.48
N GLY A 447 1.15 14.11 6.79
CA GLY A 447 0.75 15.39 7.35
C GLY A 447 1.88 16.41 7.29
N GLN A 448 1.52 17.68 7.26
CA GLN A 448 2.44 18.78 7.50
C GLN A 448 3.05 18.67 8.90
N ILE A 449 4.20 19.29 9.06
CA ILE A 449 5.00 19.21 10.28
C ILE A 449 4.47 20.25 11.26
N TRP A 450 4.25 19.86 12.51
CA TRP A 450 4.19 20.79 13.64
C TRP A 450 5.59 20.90 14.25
N SER A 451 6.06 22.10 14.52
CA SER A 451 7.40 22.34 15.05
C SER A 451 7.42 23.24 16.29
N GLY A 452 8.31 22.96 17.24
CA GLY A 452 8.43 23.76 18.44
C GLY A 452 9.75 23.55 19.18
N PHE A 453 9.78 24.04 20.41
CA PHE A 453 10.92 23.89 21.31
C PHE A 453 10.52 23.04 22.52
N ILE A 454 11.49 22.45 23.22
CA ILE A 454 11.23 21.64 24.41
C ILE A 454 12.33 21.82 25.47
N ASP A 455 11.94 21.97 26.73
CA ASP A 455 12.82 21.93 27.90
C ASP A 455 12.05 21.42 29.11
N THR A 456 12.24 20.15 29.44
CA THR A 456 11.47 19.44 30.46
C THR A 456 12.34 19.00 31.64
N MET A 457 13.52 19.60 31.77
CA MET A 457 14.34 19.46 32.97
C MET A 457 13.54 19.94 34.18
N LYS A 458 13.37 19.06 35.17
CA LYS A 458 12.70 19.38 36.43
C LYS A 458 13.58 20.38 37.20
N LYS A 459 13.16 21.63 37.22
CA LYS A 459 13.84 22.70 37.96
C LYS A 459 13.53 22.64 39.45
#